data_AF-A0A6L8G483-F1
#
_entry.id   AF-A0A6L8G483-F1
#
_cell.length_a   1.000
_cell.length_b   1.000
_cell.length_c   1.000
_cell.angle_alpha   90.00
_cell.angle_beta   90.00
_cell.angle_gamma   90.00
#
_symmetry.space_group_name_H-M   'P 1'
#
loop_
_entity.id
_entity.type
_entity.pdbx_description
1 polymer ?
#
loop_
_entity_poly.entity_id
_entity_poly.type
_entity_poly.pdbx_seq_one_letter_code
_entity_poly.pdbx_strand_id
1 'polypeptide(L)' 'MLEFGSIAKKVFGTVNDRRVRATRPLIARINAMEPEFEALSDEQIVARTEEFRKRIAAGESLDDILPEAFANCREAGR' A
#
# COMPACT_ATOMS: atom_id res chain seq x y z
N MET A 1 42.01 -9.55 4.82
CA MET A 1 41.59 -8.46 3.91
C MET A 1 40.11 -8.67 3.53
N LEU A 2 39.16 -8.67 4.47
CA LEU A 2 37.75 -8.96 4.18
C LEU A 2 36.85 -8.51 5.35
N GLU A 3 36.71 -7.21 5.63
CA GLU A 3 35.70 -6.75 6.62
C GLU A 3 34.94 -5.46 6.25
N PHE A 4 35.55 -4.55 5.46
CA PHE A 4 34.90 -3.28 5.12
C PHE A 4 33.61 -3.43 4.28
N GLY A 5 33.53 -4.41 3.37
CA GLY A 5 32.34 -4.62 2.53
C GLY A 5 31.13 -5.19 3.29
N SER A 6 31.37 -5.94 4.37
CA SER A 6 30.32 -6.52 5.23
C SER A 6 29.66 -5.44 6.09
N ILE A 7 30.49 -4.55 6.66
CA ILE A 7 30.03 -3.43 7.49
C ILE A 7 29.26 -2.42 6.62
N ALA A 8 29.75 -2.10 5.42
CA ALA A 8 29.05 -1.21 4.50
C ALA A 8 27.66 -1.76 4.09
N LYS A 9 27.52 -3.07 3.82
CA LYS A 9 26.21 -3.68 3.54
C LYS A 9 25.27 -3.65 4.74
N LYS A 10 25.76 -3.78 5.97
CA LYS A 10 24.93 -3.66 7.19
C LYS A 10 24.44 -2.23 7.43
N VAL A 11 25.27 -1.23 7.13
CA VAL A 11 24.95 0.19 7.33
C VAL A 11 24.03 0.73 6.23
N PHE A 12 24.32 0.43 4.96
CA PHE A 12 23.56 0.95 3.81
C PHE A 12 22.43 0.02 3.34
N GLY A 13 22.38 -1.21 3.89
CA GLY A 13 21.42 -2.23 3.48
C GLY A 13 21.67 -2.75 2.06
N THR A 14 20.93 -3.78 1.70
CA THR A 14 20.88 -4.31 0.33
C THR A 14 19.91 -3.52 -0.54
N VAL A 15 19.93 -3.77 -1.85
CA VAL A 15 18.93 -3.21 -2.79
C VAL A 15 17.52 -3.65 -2.39
N ASN A 16 17.37 -4.89 -1.90
CA ASN A 16 16.10 -5.41 -1.40
C ASN A 16 15.65 -4.65 -0.15
N ASP A 17 16.55 -4.40 0.81
CA ASP A 17 16.21 -3.64 2.02
C ASP A 17 15.74 -2.23 1.68
N ARG A 18 16.35 -1.59 0.69
CA ARG A 18 15.93 -0.27 0.21
C ARG A 18 14.53 -0.31 -0.42
N ARG A 19 14.23 -1.31 -1.24
CA ARG A 19 12.88 -1.49 -1.82
C ARG A 19 11.82 -1.72 -0.75
N VAL A 20 12.10 -2.57 0.23
CA VAL A 20 11.18 -2.81 1.36
C VAL A 20 10.99 -1.55 2.19
N ARG A 21 12.07 -0.78 2.46
CA ARG A 21 11.93 0.49 3.18
C ARG A 21 11.10 1.51 2.41
N ALA A 22 11.20 1.54 1.08
CA ALA A 22 10.43 2.45 0.24
C ALA A 22 8.92 2.14 0.24
N THR A 23 8.51 0.89 0.45
CA THR A 23 7.08 0.51 0.51
C THR A 23 6.46 0.70 1.89
N ARG A 24 7.25 0.79 2.97
CA ARG A 24 6.75 0.96 4.35
C ARG A 24 5.80 2.16 4.51
N PRO A 25 6.08 3.36 3.98
CA PRO A 25 5.17 4.50 4.12
C PRO A 25 3.82 4.24 3.45
N LEU A 26 3.81 3.58 2.29
CA LEU A 26 2.58 3.21 1.59
C LEU A 26 1.76 2.21 2.41
N ILE A 27 2.40 1.18 2.96
CA ILE A 27 1.75 0.20 3.86
C ILE A 27 1.17 0.90 5.09
N ALA A 28 1.90 1.85 5.68
CA ALA A 28 1.40 2.63 6.81
C ALA A 28 0.15 3.44 6.46
N ARG A 29 0.09 4.05 5.25
CA ARG A 29 -1.11 4.75 4.77
C ARG A 29 -2.30 3.80 4.60
N ILE A 30 -2.09 2.62 4.03
CA ILE A 30 -3.14 1.60 3.85
C ILE A 30 -3.67 1.15 5.22
N ASN A 31 -2.79 0.82 6.16
CA ASN A 31 -3.20 0.39 7.51
C ASN A 31 -3.85 1.51 8.31
N ALA A 32 -3.54 2.78 8.05
CA ALA A 32 -4.24 3.88 8.70
C ALA A 32 -5.71 3.99 8.27
N MET A 33 -6.07 3.47 7.08
CA MET A 33 -7.44 3.45 6.57
C MET A 33 -8.24 2.23 7.07
N GLU A 34 -7.59 1.25 7.69
CA GLU A 34 -8.21 0.02 8.20
C GLU A 34 -9.51 0.24 8.99
N PRO A 35 -9.56 1.14 9.99
CA PRO A 35 -10.77 1.33 10.78
C PRO A 35 -11.96 1.89 9.98
N GLU A 36 -11.69 2.62 8.89
CA GLU A 36 -12.74 3.14 8.01
C GLU A 36 -13.36 2.01 7.17
N PHE A 37 -12.52 1.11 6.65
CA PHE A 37 -12.98 0.01 5.80
C PHE A 37 -13.61 -1.14 6.61
N GLU A 38 -13.11 -1.42 7.82
CA GLU A 38 -13.70 -2.42 8.73
C GLU A 38 -15.13 -2.04 9.17
N ALA A 39 -15.49 -0.77 9.10
CA ALA A 39 -16.84 -0.30 9.40
C ALA A 39 -17.83 -0.43 8.23
N LEU A 40 -17.35 -0.83 7.03
CA LEU A 40 -18.18 -0.95 5.84
C LEU A 40 -18.90 -2.31 5.78
N SER A 41 -20.10 -2.33 5.21
CA SER A 41 -20.78 -3.58 4.83
C SER A 41 -20.25 -4.13 3.50
N ASP A 42 -20.56 -5.39 3.21
CA ASP A 42 -20.24 -6.03 1.94
C ASP A 42 -20.73 -5.22 0.73
N GLU A 43 -21.95 -4.68 0.79
CA GLU A 43 -22.51 -3.84 -0.27
C GLU A 43 -21.72 -2.54 -0.43
N GLN A 44 -21.24 -1.96 0.67
CA GLN A 44 -20.44 -0.74 0.65
C GLN A 44 -19.05 -1.00 0.08
N ILE A 45 -18.42 -2.14 0.39
CA ILE A 45 -17.13 -2.57 -0.19
C ILE A 45 -17.26 -2.75 -1.72
N VAL A 46 -18.36 -3.32 -2.19
CA VAL A 46 -18.66 -3.44 -3.63
C VAL A 46 -18.86 -2.05 -4.25
N ALA A 47 -19.63 -1.18 -3.60
CA ALA A 47 -19.88 0.18 -4.08
C ALA A 47 -18.59 1.02 -4.22
N ARG A 48 -17.61 0.86 -3.32
CA ARG A 48 -16.29 1.50 -3.43
C ARG A 48 -15.57 1.14 -4.73
N THR A 49 -15.73 -0.09 -5.22
CA THR A 49 -15.14 -0.50 -6.50
C THR A 49 -15.70 0.30 -7.68
N GLU A 50 -17.01 0.59 -7.66
CA GLU A 50 -17.63 1.45 -8.68
C GLU A 50 -17.15 2.91 -8.58
N GLU A 51 -16.98 3.41 -7.36
CA GLU A 51 -16.41 4.74 -7.10
C GLU A 51 -15.01 4.87 -7.69
N PHE A 52 -14.12 3.90 -7.43
CA PHE A 52 -12.77 3.89 -7.99
C PHE A 52 -12.76 3.86 -9.52
N ARG A 53 -13.64 3.07 -10.16
CA ARG A 53 -13.76 3.08 -11.63
C ARG A 53 -14.17 4.45 -12.16
N LYS A 54 -15.12 5.13 -11.50
CA LYS A 54 -15.55 6.47 -11.90
C LYS A 54 -14.42 7.49 -11.76
N ARG A 55 -13.64 7.42 -10.68
CA ARG A 55 -12.46 8.27 -10.43
C ARG A 55 -11.37 8.10 -11.50
N ILE A 56 -11.03 6.85 -11.84
CA ILE A 56 -10.09 6.56 -12.94
C ILE A 56 -10.62 7.05 -14.28
N ALA A 57 -11.91 6.87 -14.56
CA ALA A 57 -12.53 7.39 -15.78
C ALA A 57 -12.52 8.92 -15.85
N ALA A 58 -12.52 9.60 -14.70
CA ALA A 58 -12.40 11.05 -14.60
C ALA A 58 -10.94 11.57 -14.72
N GLY A 59 -9.96 10.67 -14.86
CA GLY A 59 -8.56 11.01 -15.10
C GLY A 59 -7.65 10.91 -13.88
N GLU A 60 -8.15 10.43 -12.74
CA GLU A 60 -7.31 10.10 -11.59
C GLU A 60 -6.40 8.91 -11.92
N SER A 61 -5.18 8.88 -11.38
CA SER A 61 -4.23 7.81 -11.67
C SER A 61 -4.44 6.60 -10.76
N LEU A 62 -3.94 5.44 -11.19
CA LEU A 62 -3.95 4.24 -10.35
C LEU A 62 -3.11 4.42 -9.06
N ASP A 63 -2.06 5.25 -9.12
CA ASP A 63 -1.21 5.53 -7.96
C ASP A 63 -1.93 6.38 -6.91
N ASP A 64 -2.85 7.24 -7.33
CA ASP A 64 -3.65 8.09 -6.43
C ASP A 64 -4.65 7.26 -5.61
N ILE A 65 -5.32 6.31 -6.26
CA ILE A 65 -6.29 5.43 -5.59
C ILE A 65 -5.65 4.22 -4.90
N LEU A 66 -4.35 3.98 -5.11
CA LEU A 66 -3.64 2.78 -4.67
C LEU A 66 -3.86 2.47 -3.17
N PRO A 67 -3.74 3.44 -2.23
CA PRO A 67 -3.91 3.13 -0.82
C PRO A 67 -5.34 2.71 -0.46
N GLU A 68 -6.34 3.40 -0.99
CA GLU A 68 -7.76 3.16 -0.72
C GLU A 68 -8.22 1.84 -1.36
N ALA A 69 -7.78 1.58 -2.60
CA ALA A 69 -8.10 0.34 -3.30
C ALA A 69 -7.51 -0.88 -2.57
N PHE A 70 -6.27 -0.79 -2.07
CA PHE A 70 -5.66 -1.87 -1.30
C PHE A 70 -6.31 -2.05 0.07
N ALA A 71 -6.74 -0.98 0.73
CA ALA A 71 -7.51 -1.07 1.98
C ALA A 71 -8.84 -1.81 1.74
N ASN A 72 -9.57 -1.46 0.67
CA ASN A 72 -10.81 -2.13 0.28
C ASN A 72 -10.61 -3.62 -0.04
N CYS A 73 -9.57 -3.96 -0.83
CA CYS A 73 -9.27 -5.34 -1.17
C CYS A 73 -8.85 -6.18 0.06
N ARG A 74 -8.15 -5.57 1.01
CA ARG A 74 -7.72 -6.24 2.23
C ARG A 74 -8.93 -6.62 3.10
N GLU A 75 -9.89 -5.71 3.24
CA GLU A 75 -11.12 -5.99 3.99
C GLU A 75 -11.97 -7.06 3.29
N ALA A 76 -12.14 -6.96 1.97
CA ALA A 76 -12.87 -7.95 1.18
C ALA A 76 -12.27 -9.38 1.23
N GLY A 77 -10.98 -9.50 1.56
CA GLY A 77 -10.28 -10.80 1.65
C GLY A 77 -10.25 -11.40 3.06
N ARG A 78 -10.83 -10.72 4.05
CA ARG A 78 -10.90 -11.17 5.44
C ARG A 78 -12.05 -12.15 5.66
#